data_AF-A0A5E4A288-F1
#
_entry.id   AF-A0A5E4A288-F1
#
_cell.length_a   1.000
_cell.length_b   1.000
_cell.length_c   1.000
_cell.angle_alpha   90.00
_cell.angle_beta   90.00
_cell.angle_gamma   90.00
#
_symmetry.space_group_name_H-M   'P 1'
#
loop_
_entity.id
_entity.type
_entity.pdbx_description
1 polymer ?
#
loop_
_entity_poly.entity_id
_entity_poly.type
_entity_poly.pdbx_seq_one_letter_code
_entity_poly.pdbx_strand_id
1 'polypeptide(L)'
;MNSRAKEYESLMETKNSGSESPYKAKLQRLAKDLLKQLQIQDSGSWANNKVSALDRTLGEITRILEKENMADQIAFQVAGGLTALEHILQVVVPATNVNTVSRIPPK
;
A
#
# COMPACT_ATOMS: atom_id res chain seq x y z
N MET A 1 -21.46 24.65 20.03
CA MET A 1 -21.16 23.31 19.47
C MET A 1 -19.78 23.36 18.81
N ASN A 2 -18.98 22.33 19.03
CA ASN A 2 -17.51 22.35 19.13
C ASN A 2 -16.76 22.77 17.84
N SER A 3 -16.27 24.02 17.78
CA SER A 3 -15.43 24.52 16.67
C SER A 3 -14.07 23.82 16.55
N ARG A 4 -13.54 23.24 17.64
CA ARG A 4 -12.24 22.56 17.66
C ARG A 4 -12.22 21.28 16.82
N ALA A 5 -13.38 20.66 16.58
CA ALA A 5 -13.47 19.46 15.75
C ALA A 5 -13.27 19.78 14.26
N LYS A 6 -13.81 20.91 13.78
CA LYS A 6 -13.72 21.31 12.36
C LYS A 6 -12.33 21.82 11.97
N GLU A 7 -11.60 22.42 12.89
CA GLU A 7 -10.21 22.82 12.66
C GLU A 7 -9.27 21.60 12.58
N TYR A 8 -9.59 20.50 13.27
CA TYR A 8 -8.81 19.26 13.17
C TYR A 8 -8.93 18.64 11.78
N GLU A 9 -10.14 18.55 11.21
CA GLU A 9 -10.37 18.06 9.83
C GLU A 9 -9.63 18.94 8.81
N SER A 10 -9.73 20.27 8.97
CA SER A 10 -9.04 21.23 8.10
C SER A 10 -7.51 21.11 8.17
N LEU A 11 -6.93 20.84 9.34
CA LEU A 11 -5.47 20.68 9.48
C LEU A 11 -4.93 19.41 8.81
N MET A 12 -5.76 18.37 8.65
CA MET A 12 -5.37 17.14 7.94
C MET A 12 -5.49 17.32 6.42
N GLU A 13 -6.49 18.07 5.96
CA GLU A 13 -6.70 18.35 4.53
C GLU A 13 -5.78 19.46 3.99
N THR A 14 -5.33 20.40 4.83
CA THR A 14 -4.56 21.60 4.41
C THR A 14 -3.05 21.39 4.33
N LYS A 15 -2.52 20.16 4.45
CA LYS A 15 -1.07 19.92 4.32
C LYS A 15 -0.63 19.50 2.90
N ASN A 16 -1.53 19.38 1.93
CA ASN A 16 -1.19 18.79 0.63
C ASN A 16 -1.45 19.68 -0.61
N SER A 17 -1.79 20.95 -0.40
CA SER A 17 -2.23 21.85 -1.50
C SER A 17 -1.07 22.55 -2.24
N GLY A 18 0.19 22.36 -1.82
CA GLY A 18 1.29 23.21 -2.28
C GLY A 18 2.14 22.68 -3.45
N SER A 19 2.08 21.39 -3.76
CA SER A 19 2.95 20.81 -4.80
C SER A 19 2.29 19.55 -5.34
N GLU A 20 1.36 19.73 -6.28
CA GLU A 20 0.74 18.58 -6.92
C GLU A 20 1.82 17.86 -7.74
N SER A 21 2.22 16.68 -7.28
CA SER A 21 3.19 15.85 -7.99
C SER A 21 2.66 15.57 -9.41
N PRO A 22 3.49 15.73 -10.47
CA PRO A 22 3.09 15.40 -11.83
C PRO A 22 2.76 13.90 -11.98
N TYR A 23 3.24 13.07 -11.05
CA TYR A 23 2.97 11.64 -11.00
C TYR A 23 1.84 11.27 -10.03
N LYS A 24 1.20 12.22 -9.34
CA LYS A 24 0.17 11.96 -8.32
C LYS A 24 -0.93 11.03 -8.83
N ALA A 25 -1.53 11.35 -9.98
CA ALA A 25 -2.58 10.53 -10.59
C ALA A 25 -2.05 9.13 -10.98
N LYS A 26 -0.80 9.06 -11.44
CA LYS A 26 -0.16 7.81 -11.84
C LYS A 26 0.14 6.93 -10.61
N LEU A 27 0.76 7.47 -9.57
CA LEU A 27 1.02 6.80 -8.30
C LEU A 27 -0.26 6.33 -7.64
N GLN A 28 -1.32 7.14 -7.67
CA GLN A 28 -2.62 6.74 -7.15
C GLN A 28 -3.20 5.55 -7.91
N ARG A 29 -3.07 5.54 -9.25
CA ARG A 29 -3.49 4.40 -10.06
C ARG A 29 -2.64 3.16 -9.77
N LEU A 30 -1.32 3.29 -9.69
CA LEU A 30 -0.40 2.19 -9.42
C LEU A 30 -0.66 1.56 -8.04
N ALA A 31 -0.85 2.38 -7.00
CA ALA A 31 -1.19 1.91 -5.66
C ALA A 31 -2.54 1.15 -5.63
N LYS A 32 -3.57 1.67 -6.33
CA LYS A 32 -4.84 0.96 -6.48
C LYS A 32 -4.70 -0.34 -7.27
N ASP A 33 -3.83 -0.36 -8.28
CA ASP A 33 -3.57 -1.55 -9.08
C ASP A 33 -2.92 -2.64 -8.22
N LEU A 34 -1.93 -2.29 -7.38
CA LEU A 34 -1.35 -3.21 -6.39
C LEU A 34 -2.43 -3.83 -5.48
N LEU A 35 -3.31 -2.99 -4.92
CA LEU A 35 -4.38 -3.48 -4.03
C LEU A 35 -5.39 -4.36 -4.77
N LYS A 36 -5.71 -4.05 -6.02
CA LYS A 36 -6.60 -4.87 -6.85
C LYS A 36 -5.96 -6.22 -7.20
N GLN A 37 -4.67 -6.22 -7.57
CA GLN A 37 -3.91 -7.45 -7.82
C GLN A 37 -3.89 -8.36 -6.58
N LEU A 38 -3.83 -7.77 -5.37
CA LEU A 38 -3.93 -8.46 -4.08
C LEU A 38 -5.34 -8.98 -3.76
N GLN A 39 -6.40 -8.19 -3.96
CA GLN A 39 -7.78 -8.62 -3.67
C GLN A 39 -8.25 -9.79 -4.56
N ILE A 40 -7.73 -9.87 -5.79
CA ILE A 40 -8.01 -10.99 -6.71
C ILE A 40 -7.21 -12.25 -6.32
N GLN A 41 -6.43 -12.21 -5.24
CA GLN A 41 -5.75 -13.37 -4.70
C GLN A 41 -6.70 -14.20 -3.84
N ASP A 42 -7.56 -14.97 -4.49
CA ASP A 42 -8.27 -16.09 -3.87
C ASP A 42 -7.26 -17.19 -3.49
N SER A 43 -6.63 -17.03 -2.32
CA SER A 43 -6.00 -18.10 -1.52
C SER A 43 -5.22 -19.18 -2.28
N GLY A 44 -4.39 -18.79 -3.24
CA GLY A 44 -3.59 -19.71 -4.06
C GLY A 44 -2.20 -19.16 -4.40
N SER A 45 -1.31 -20.08 -4.79
CA SER A 45 0.04 -19.78 -5.29
C SER A 45 -0.01 -18.68 -6.35
N TRP A 46 0.87 -17.68 -6.24
CA TRP A 46 0.91 -16.57 -7.18
C TRP A 46 1.18 -17.11 -8.59
N ALA A 47 0.18 -16.99 -9.48
CA ALA A 47 0.42 -17.30 -10.88
C ALA A 47 1.56 -16.39 -11.41
N ASN A 48 2.47 -16.94 -12.21
CA ASN A 48 3.61 -16.19 -12.76
C ASN A 48 3.19 -14.86 -13.43
N ASN A 49 2.03 -14.84 -14.10
CA ASN A 49 1.48 -13.63 -14.70
C ASN A 49 1.14 -12.53 -13.66
N LYS A 50 0.71 -12.91 -12.44
CA LYS A 50 0.44 -11.98 -11.34
C LYS A 50 1.73 -11.46 -10.71
N VAL A 51 2.72 -12.33 -10.52
CA VAL A 51 4.06 -11.93 -10.05
C VAL A 51 4.67 -10.92 -11.01
N SER A 52 4.65 -11.21 -12.32
CA SER A 52 5.17 -10.30 -13.35
C SER A 52 4.42 -8.95 -13.40
N ALA A 53 3.10 -8.96 -13.21
CA ALA A 53 2.31 -7.72 -13.16
C ALA A 53 2.67 -6.87 -11.93
N LEU A 54 2.86 -7.51 -10.78
CA LEU A 54 3.28 -6.86 -9.54
C LEU A 54 4.69 -6.29 -9.65
N ASP A 55 5.66 -7.08 -10.13
CA ASP A 55 7.03 -6.62 -10.39
C ASP A 55 7.05 -5.39 -11.32
N ARG A 56 6.22 -5.40 -12.37
CA ARG A 56 6.11 -4.26 -13.28
C ARG A 56 5.55 -3.03 -12.58
N THR A 57 4.47 -3.17 -11.82
CA THR A 57 3.86 -2.05 -11.07
C THR A 57 4.83 -1.50 -10.01
N LEU A 58 5.51 -2.38 -9.27
CA LEU A 58 6.53 -2.00 -8.29
C LEU A 58 7.71 -1.29 -8.96
N GLY A 59 8.22 -1.80 -10.08
CA GLY A 59 9.29 -1.16 -10.85
C GLY A 59 8.90 0.24 -11.34
N GLU A 60 7.65 0.44 -11.77
CA GLU A 60 7.14 1.77 -12.13
C GLU A 60 7.08 2.72 -10.93
N ILE A 61 6.62 2.25 -9.77
CA ILE A 61 6.59 3.06 -8.53
C ILE A 61 8.01 3.43 -8.13
N THR A 62 8.93 2.47 -8.07
CA THR A 62 10.34 2.70 -7.74
C THR A 62 10.96 3.73 -8.66
N ARG A 63 10.74 3.64 -9.97
CA ARG A 63 11.28 4.60 -10.95
C ARG A 63 10.74 6.02 -10.78
N ILE A 64 9.48 6.16 -10.32
CA ILE A 64 8.91 7.47 -10.00
C ILE A 64 9.56 8.02 -8.71
N LEU A 65 9.68 7.18 -7.69
CA LEU A 65 10.21 7.56 -6.37
C LEU A 65 11.74 7.70 -6.32
N GLU A 66 12.47 7.14 -7.29
CA GLU A 66 13.94 7.19 -7.41
C GLU A 66 14.49 8.63 -7.48
N LYS A 67 13.67 9.58 -7.93
CA LYS A 67 14.04 11.00 -7.96
C LYS A 67 14.01 11.68 -6.58
N GLU A 68 13.70 10.93 -5.52
CA GLU A 68 13.58 11.38 -4.13
C GLU A 68 12.67 12.61 -3.96
N ASN A 69 11.69 12.75 -4.86
CA ASN A 69 10.78 13.88 -4.82
C ASN A 69 9.76 13.69 -3.70
N MET A 70 9.83 14.56 -2.69
CA MET A 70 8.90 14.59 -1.56
C MET A 70 7.43 14.61 -2.00
N ALA A 71 7.09 15.32 -3.08
CA ALA A 71 5.71 15.37 -3.57
C ALA A 71 5.24 14.02 -4.14
N ASP A 72 6.14 13.26 -4.78
CA ASP A 72 5.84 11.93 -5.30
C ASP A 72 5.70 10.93 -4.14
N GLN A 73 6.58 11.00 -3.14
CA GLN A 73 6.49 10.16 -1.94
C GLN A 73 5.20 10.40 -1.15
N ILE A 74 4.83 11.67 -0.94
CA ILE A 74 3.57 12.04 -0.28
C ILE A 74 2.39 11.57 -1.13
N ALA A 75 2.40 11.76 -2.44
CA ALA A 75 1.32 11.30 -3.31
C ALA A 75 1.15 9.76 -3.25
N PHE A 76 2.25 9.02 -3.22
CA PHE A 76 2.21 7.57 -3.06
C PHE A 76 1.68 7.15 -1.68
N GLN A 77 2.12 7.83 -0.62
CA GLN A 77 1.62 7.58 0.74
C GLN A 77 0.11 7.86 0.86
N VAL A 78 -0.35 9.03 0.39
CA VAL A 78 -1.76 9.44 0.41
C VAL A 78 -2.64 8.51 -0.43
N ALA A 79 -2.08 7.93 -1.50
CA ALA A 79 -2.76 6.92 -2.31
C ALA A 79 -2.92 5.55 -1.60
N GLY A 80 -2.39 5.38 -0.39
CA GLY A 80 -2.37 4.08 0.30
C GLY A 80 -1.28 3.14 -0.22
N GLY A 81 -0.24 3.68 -0.86
CA GLY A 81 0.86 2.89 -1.41
C GLY A 81 1.60 2.06 -0.36
N LEU A 82 1.85 2.63 0.83
CA LEU A 82 2.43 1.88 1.96
C LEU A 82 1.54 0.70 2.38
N THR A 83 0.24 0.93 2.53
CA THR A 83 -0.72 -0.12 2.91
C THR A 83 -0.75 -1.23 1.86
N ALA A 84 -0.70 -0.89 0.57
CA ALA A 84 -0.61 -1.88 -0.50
C ALA A 84 0.67 -2.73 -0.40
N LEU A 85 1.83 -2.10 -0.13
CA LEU A 85 3.10 -2.82 0.08
C LEU A 85 3.06 -3.73 1.30
N GLU A 86 2.45 -3.29 2.40
CA GLU A 86 2.25 -4.09 3.60
C GLU A 86 1.40 -5.34 3.30
N HIS A 87 0.28 -5.18 2.59
CA HIS A 87 -0.54 -6.32 2.17
C HIS A 87 0.24 -7.29 1.27
N ILE A 88 1.09 -6.80 0.35
CA ILE A 88 1.96 -7.65 -0.46
C ILE A 88 2.91 -8.45 0.43
N LEU A 89 3.55 -7.80 1.41
CA LEU A 89 4.43 -8.49 2.36
C LEU A 89 3.67 -9.54 3.18
N GLN A 90 2.47 -9.23 3.68
CA GLN A 90 1.64 -10.21 4.41
C GLN A 90 1.26 -11.42 3.57
N VAL A 91 1.12 -11.23 2.25
CA VAL A 91 0.78 -12.29 1.31
C VAL A 91 2.00 -13.12 0.88
N VAL A 92 3.11 -12.45 0.58
CA VAL A 92 4.35 -13.06 0.07
C VAL A 92 5.17 -13.70 1.19
N VAL A 93 4.99 -13.26 2.43
CA VAL A 93 5.41 -13.99 3.61
C VAL A 93 4.27 -14.94 3.96
N PRO A 94 4.22 -16.19 3.46
CA PRO A 94 3.36 -17.16 4.09
C PRO A 94 3.86 -17.26 5.51
N ALA A 95 3.00 -16.87 6.46
CA ALA A 95 3.02 -17.31 7.83
C ALA A 95 4.34 -17.98 8.26
N THR A 96 5.23 -17.22 8.90
CA THR A 96 5.93 -17.76 10.08
C THR A 96 4.92 -17.97 11.22
N ASN A 97 3.77 -18.56 10.93
CA ASN A 97 3.04 -19.44 11.82
C ASN A 97 3.44 -20.83 11.27
N VAL A 98 4.53 -21.42 11.74
CA VAL A 98 4.65 -22.12 13.03
C VAL A 98 3.78 -21.58 14.16
N ASN A 99 2.45 -21.71 14.01
CA ASN A 99 1.65 -21.95 15.19
C ASN A 99 2.21 -23.22 15.83
N THR A 100 2.97 -22.99 16.88
CA THR A 100 3.01 -23.79 18.10
C THR A 100 1.59 -24.01 18.63
N VAL A 101 0.71 -24.69 17.87
CA VAL A 101 -0.37 -25.45 18.47
C VAL A 101 0.31 -26.59 19.21
N SER A 102 0.88 -26.26 20.37
CA SER A 102 1.16 -27.21 21.42
C SER A 102 -0.20 -27.77 21.79
N ARG A 103 -0.50 -28.89 21.14
CA ARG A 103 -1.58 -29.80 21.46
C ARG A 103 -1.34 -30.24 22.90
N ILE A 104 -1.82 -29.48 23.88
CA ILE A 104 -1.86 -29.93 25.28
C ILE A 104 -3.02 -30.92 25.37
N PRO A 105 -2.78 -32.22 25.56
CA PRO A 105 -3.87 -33.16 25.81
C PRO A 105 -4.48 -32.88 27.19
N PRO A 106 -5.82 -32.85 27.32
CA PRO A 106 -6.45 -32.85 28.64
C PRO A 106 -6.19 -34.20 29.32
N LYS A 107 -5.85 -34.14 30.61
CA LYS A 107 -5.64 -35.27 31.51
C LYS A 107 -6.90 -35.54 32.32
#